data_AF-A0A2H6HA76-F1
#
_entry.id   AF-A0A2H6HA76-F1
#
_cell.length_a   1.000
_cell.length_b   1.000
_cell.length_c   1.000
_cell.angle_alpha   90.00
_cell.angle_beta   90.00
_cell.angle_gamma   90.00
#
_symmetry.space_group_name_H-M   'P 1'
#
loop_
_entity.id
_entity.type
_entity.pdbx_description
1 polymer ?
#
loop_
_entity_poly.entity_id
_entity_poly.type
_entity_poly.pdbx_seq_one_letter_code
_entity_poly.pdbx_strand_id
1 'polypeptide(L)' 'MGRLYHALPGPLALRILLIVIGVLIALVLLGLLFEWGGNFLDSGGTMGIVSFLH' A
#
# COMPACT_ATOMS: atom_id res chain seq x y z
N MET A 1 6.32 25.54 -0.50
CA MET A 1 6.15 24.14 -0.94
C MET A 1 7.40 23.61 -1.68
N GLY A 2 8.62 23.76 -1.14
CA GLY A 2 9.87 23.38 -1.85
C GLY A 2 10.85 22.50 -1.08
N ARG A 3 10.56 22.18 0.19
CA ARG A 3 11.50 21.49 1.09
C ARG A 3 11.65 20.00 0.79
N LEU A 4 10.56 19.33 0.40
CA LEU A 4 10.59 17.90 0.07
C LEU A 4 11.46 17.63 -1.17
N TYR A 5 11.38 18.48 -2.21
CA TYR A 5 12.22 18.33 -3.40
C TYR A 5 13.72 18.56 -3.14
N HIS A 6 14.08 19.38 -2.15
CA HIS A 6 15.48 19.58 -1.75
C HIS A 6 16.01 18.47 -0.84
N ALA A 7 15.14 17.69 -0.19
CA ALA A 7 15.53 16.59 0.68
C ALA A 7 16.02 15.36 -0.09
N LEU A 8 15.68 15.23 -1.38
CA LEU A 8 16.19 14.15 -2.21
C LEU A 8 17.61 14.48 -2.72
N PRO A 9 18.63 13.69 -2.35
CA PRO A 9 19.98 13.90 -2.83
C PRO A 9 20.07 13.59 -4.33
N GLY A 10 20.91 14.34 -5.05
CA GLY A 10 21.30 14.03 -6.43
C GLY A 10 20.66 14.87 -7.54
N PRO A 11 21.06 14.62 -8.80
CA PRO A 11 20.58 15.33 -9.99
C PRO A 11 19.07 15.22 -10.19
N LEU A 12 18.49 16.15 -10.96
CA LEU A 12 17.04 16.22 -11.21
C LEU A 12 16.47 14.88 -11.72
N ALA A 13 17.18 14.20 -12.62
CA ALA A 13 16.82 12.86 -13.10
C ALA A 13 16.75 11.80 -11.99
N LEU A 14 17.70 11.82 -11.04
CA LEU A 14 17.71 10.89 -9.91
C LEU A 14 16.54 11.14 -8.95
N ARG A 15 16.19 12.41 -8.73
CA ARG A 15 15.04 12.79 -7.90
C ARG A 15 13.73 12.29 -8.47
N ILE A 16 13.54 12.43 -9.78
CA ILE A 16 12.36 11.90 -10.49
C ILE A 16 12.30 10.38 -10.32
N LEU A 17 13.42 9.69 -10.53
CA LEU A 17 13.50 8.24 -10.38
C LEU A 17 13.08 7.80 -8.97
N LEU A 18 13.60 8.46 -7.93
CA LEU A 18 13.27 8.16 -6.54
C LEU A 18 11.78 8.40 -6.22
N ILE A 19 11.17 9.45 -6.77
CA ILE A 19 9.74 9.71 -6.63
C ILE A 19 8.94 8.59 -7.29
N VAL A 20 9.30 8.19 -8.51
CA VAL A 20 8.63 7.09 -9.24
C VAL A 20 8.71 5.78 -8.46
N ILE A 21 9.89 5.45 -7.92
CA ILE A 21 10.09 4.28 -7.07
C ILE A 21 9.20 4.37 -5.82
N GLY A 22 9.14 5.52 -5.16
CA GLY A 22 8.29 5.72 -3.99
C GLY A 22 6.81 5.51 -4.28
N VAL A 23 6.33 6.01 -5.42
CA VAL A 23 4.95 5.81 -5.88
C VAL A 23 4.68 4.33 -6.16
N LEU A 24 5.60 3.63 -6.84
CA LEU A 24 5.47 2.20 -7.11
C LEU A 24 5.36 1.37 -5.82
N ILE A 25 6.22 1.66 -4.83
CA ILE A 25 6.18 0.99 -3.52
C ILE A 25 4.84 1.25 -2.82
N ALA A 26 4.35 2.49 -2.85
CA ALA A 26 3.06 2.83 -2.25
C ALA A 26 1.89 2.07 -2.90
N LEU A 27 1.89 1.91 -4.23
CA LEU A 27 0.88 1.15 -4.95
C LEU A 27 0.91 -0.34 -4.58
N VAL A 28 2.10 -0.94 -4.47
CA VAL A 28 2.25 -2.34 -4.06
C VAL A 28 1.74 -2.54 -2.62
N LEU A 29 2.13 -1.67 -1.69
CA LEU A 29 1.65 -1.72 -0.31
C LEU A 29 0.14 -1.57 -0.21
N LEU A 30 -0.44 -0.68 -1.03
CA LEU A 30 -1.87 -0.50 -1.09
C LEU A 30 -2.57 -1.77 -1.62
N GLY A 31 -2.02 -2.41 -2.65
CA GLY A 31 -2.50 -3.70 -3.16
C GLY A 31 -2.49 -4.79 -2.09
N LEU A 32 -1.39 -4.93 -1.34
CA LEU A 32 -1.29 -5.89 -0.23
C LEU A 32 -2.30 -5.59 0.89
N LEU A 33 -2.56 -4.31 1.18
CA LEU A 33 -3.56 -3.92 2.16
C LEU A 33 -4.98 -4.32 1.72
N PHE A 34 -5.29 -4.16 0.43
CA PHE A 34 -6.55 -4.62 -0.15
C PHE A 34 -6.67 -6.14 -0.20
N GLU A 35 -5.60 -6.86 -0.51
CA GLU A 35 -5.58 -8.32 -0.44
C GLU A 35 -5.79 -8.80 0.99
N TRP A 36 -5.14 -8.17 1.97
CA TRP A 36 -5.30 -8.51 3.38
C TRP A 36 -6.71 -8.20 3.88
N GLY A 37 -7.24 -7.01 3.54
CA GLY A 37 -8.62 -6.64 3.86
C GLY A 37 -9.64 -7.54 3.18
N GLY A 38 -9.43 -7.87 1.91
CA GLY A 38 -10.26 -8.81 1.15
C GLY A 38 -10.25 -10.20 1.79
N ASN A 39 -9.07 -10.72 2.14
CA ASN A 39 -8.94 -12.00 2.82
C ASN A 39 -9.58 -11.99 4.23
N PHE A 40 -9.55 -10.85 4.93
CA PHE A 40 -10.28 -10.66 6.19
C PHE A 40 -11.80 -10.65 6.00
N LEU A 41 -12.30 -10.03 4.93
CA LEU A 41 -13.72 -10.02 4.60
C LEU A 41 -14.20 -11.41 4.15
N ASP A 42 -13.38 -12.14 3.41
CA ASP A 42 -13.67 -13.48 2.91
C ASP A 42 -13.62 -14.53 4.05
N SER A 43 -12.65 -14.41 4.96
CA SER A 43 -12.58 -15.24 6.18
C SER A 43 -13.61 -14.83 7.26
N GLY A 44 -14.00 -13.56 7.32
CA GLY A 44 -15.08 -13.05 8.19
C GLY A 44 -16.46 -13.61 7.81
N GLY A 45 -16.71 -13.86 6.53
CA GLY A 45 -17.90 -14.57 6.05
C GLY A 45 -17.97 -16.02 6.54
N THR A 46 -16.82 -16.70 6.63
CA THR A 46 -16.74 -18.07 7.14
C THR A 46 -16.94 -18.13 8.66
N MET A 47 -16.32 -17.22 9.42
CA MET A 47 -16.51 -17.15 10.88
C MET A 47 -17.93 -16.75 11.31
N GLY A 48 -18.62 -15.93 10.51
CA GLY A 48 -20.03 -15.62 10.71
C GLY A 48 -20.92 -16.86 10.62
N ILE A 49 -20.72 -17.71 9.61
CA ILE A 49 -21.54 -18.91 9.38
C ILE A 49 -21.31 -19.99 10.44
N VAL A 50 -20.07 -20.19 10.92
CA VAL A 50 -19.81 -21.19 11.99
C VAL A 50 -20.38 -20.74 13.34
N SER A 51 -20.48 -19.42 13.60
CA SER A 51 -21.09 -18.87 14.82
C SER A 51 -22.62 -19.00 14.85
N PHE A 52 -23.29 -19.01 13.69
CA PHE A 52 -24.75 -19.22 13.61
C PHE A 52 -25.17 -20.70 13.65
N LEU A 53 -24.23 -21.63 13.67
CA LEU A 53 -24.47 -23.09 13.67
C LEU A 53 -24.14 -23.78 15.01
N HIS A 54 -23.90 -23.03 16.09
CA HIS A 54 -23.69 -23.57 17.44
C HIS A 54 -24.65 -22.98 18.46
#